data_AF-A0AAV7W6E3-F1
#
_entry.id   AF-A0AAV7W6E3-F1
#
_cell.length_a   1.000
_cell.length_b   1.000
_cell.length_c   1.000
_cell.angle_alpha   90.00
_cell.angle_beta   90.00
_cell.angle_gamma   90.00
#
_symmetry.space_group_name_H-M   'P 1'
#
loop_
_entity.id
_entity.type
_entity.pdbx_description
1 polymer ?
#
loop_
_entity_poly.entity_id
_entity_poly.type
_entity_poly.pdbx_seq_one_letter_code
_entity_poly.pdbx_strand_id
1 'polypeptide(L)'
;MQILATIEASSANFQAKIDSVSMDVNLLHADLHKVAKSLLETEQYDTKLQEEVQALQTKVTTLTAQMYGLEMRAEDSGGHSQRCNLQFVGFSEGAKRTTPELFLEQWLRKTLPGAPLSTVFIVERAHRHHREGL
;
A
#
# COMPACT_ATOMS: atom_id res chain seq x y z
N MET A 1 62.35 -55.27 -35.94
CA MET A 1 61.61 -53.99 -36.00
C MET A 1 60.39 -53.99 -35.07
N GLN A 2 60.51 -54.38 -33.80
CA GLN A 2 59.36 -54.41 -32.89
C GLN A 2 59.20 -53.10 -32.10
N ILE A 3 60.32 -52.51 -31.67
CA ILE A 3 60.36 -51.27 -30.89
C ILE A 3 59.74 -50.08 -31.65
N LEU A 4 60.03 -49.95 -32.95
CA LEU A 4 59.52 -48.86 -33.78
C LEU A 4 57.98 -48.87 -33.86
N ALA A 5 57.40 -50.05 -34.09
CA ALA A 5 55.95 -50.22 -34.14
C ALA A 5 55.28 -49.91 -32.78
N THR A 6 55.94 -50.23 -31.67
CA THR A 6 55.43 -49.88 -30.33
C THR A 6 55.44 -48.37 -30.10
N ILE A 7 56.47 -47.67 -30.56
CA ILE A 7 56.57 -46.20 -30.46
C ILE A 7 55.47 -45.54 -31.30
N GLU A 8 55.25 -46.01 -32.52
CA GLU A 8 54.19 -45.51 -33.41
C GLU A 8 52.80 -45.72 -32.79
N ALA A 9 52.52 -46.91 -32.26
CA ALA A 9 51.26 -47.21 -31.59
C ALA A 9 51.05 -46.35 -30.33
N SER A 10 52.10 -46.13 -29.54
CA SER A 10 52.04 -45.26 -28.36
C SER A 10 51.79 -43.81 -28.76
N SER A 11 52.45 -43.32 -29.81
CA SER A 11 52.27 -41.96 -30.35
C SER A 11 50.84 -41.73 -30.81
N ALA A 12 50.28 -42.68 -31.58
CA ALA A 12 48.89 -42.62 -32.02
C ALA A 12 47.89 -42.60 -30.85
N ASN A 13 48.15 -43.39 -29.79
CA ASN A 13 47.32 -43.39 -28.59
C ASN A 13 47.38 -42.04 -27.85
N PHE A 14 48.58 -41.46 -27.70
CA PHE A 14 48.73 -40.14 -27.10
C PHE A 14 48.01 -39.06 -27.91
N GLN A 15 48.13 -39.10 -29.24
CA GLN A 15 47.42 -38.14 -30.10
C GLN A 15 45.91 -38.25 -29.92
N ALA A 16 45.34 -39.46 -29.92
CA ALA A 16 43.91 -39.65 -29.69
C ALA A 16 43.45 -39.13 -28.33
N LYS A 17 44.25 -39.31 -27.27
CA LYS A 17 43.96 -38.76 -25.94
C LYS A 17 44.03 -37.23 -25.92
N ILE A 18 45.02 -36.64 -26.60
CA ILE A 18 45.14 -35.19 -26.73
C ILE A 18 43.93 -34.63 -27.47
N ASP A 19 43.53 -35.24 -28.58
CA ASP A 19 42.36 -34.82 -29.36
C ASP A 19 41.07 -34.91 -28.52
N SER A 20 40.91 -35.98 -27.73
CA SER A 20 39.79 -36.12 -26.79
C SER A 20 39.78 -35.01 -25.73
N VAL A 21 40.93 -34.74 -25.10
CA VAL A 21 41.04 -33.66 -24.10
C VAL A 21 40.77 -32.29 -24.73
N SER A 22 41.26 -32.03 -25.94
CA SER A 22 40.97 -30.81 -26.66
C SER A 22 39.47 -30.66 -26.95
N MET A 23 38.78 -31.75 -27.29
CA MET A 23 37.33 -31.73 -27.48
C MET A 23 36.59 -31.40 -26.17
N ASP A 24 36.97 -32.05 -25.06
CA ASP A 24 36.36 -31.81 -23.75
C ASP A 24 36.60 -30.36 -23.27
N VAL A 25 37.79 -29.80 -23.48
CA VAL A 25 38.10 -28.41 -23.17
C VAL A 25 37.23 -27.44 -23.97
N ASN A 26 37.00 -27.72 -25.25
CA ASN A 26 36.13 -26.89 -26.08
C ASN A 26 34.67 -26.95 -25.63
N LEU A 27 34.18 -28.13 -25.23
CA LEU A 27 32.84 -28.28 -24.66
C LEU A 27 32.68 -27.52 -23.34
N LEU A 28 33.66 -27.66 -22.44
CA LEU A 28 33.68 -26.91 -21.17
C LEU A 28 33.71 -25.40 -21.39
N HIS A 29 34.47 -24.92 -22.39
CA HIS A 29 34.47 -23.51 -22.75
C HIS A 29 33.08 -23.05 -23.21
N ALA A 30 32.41 -23.84 -24.05
CA ALA A 30 31.07 -23.50 -24.53
C ALA A 30 30.05 -23.46 -23.37
N ASP A 31 30.11 -24.42 -22.45
CA ASP A 31 29.25 -24.47 -21.27
C ASP A 31 29.51 -23.29 -20.32
N LEU A 32 30.78 -22.97 -20.05
CA LEU A 32 31.15 -21.80 -19.25
C LEU A 32 30.60 -20.50 -19.84
N HIS A 33 30.70 -20.33 -21.16
CA HIS A 33 30.16 -19.15 -21.83
C HIS A 33 28.63 -19.07 -21.69
N LYS A 34 27.94 -20.20 -21.78
CA LYS A 34 26.48 -20.27 -21.61
C LYS A 34 26.06 -19.91 -20.17
N VAL A 35 26.78 -20.44 -19.18
CA VAL A 35 26.54 -20.12 -17.76
C VAL A 35 26.80 -18.66 -17.48
N ALA A 36 27.94 -18.12 -17.94
CA ALA A 36 28.28 -16.70 -17.75
C ALA A 36 27.21 -15.77 -18.34
N LYS A 37 26.70 -16.09 -19.53
CA LYS A 37 25.59 -15.32 -20.14
C LYS A 37 24.32 -15.37 -19.31
N SER A 38 23.93 -16.57 -18.85
CA SER A 38 22.71 -16.76 -18.05
C SER A 38 22.82 -16.06 -16.70
N LEU A 39 24.01 -16.05 -16.10
CA LEU A 39 24.29 -15.34 -14.86
C LEU A 39 24.11 -13.83 -15.04
N LEU A 40 24.70 -13.26 -16.10
CA LEU A 40 24.56 -11.83 -16.40
C LEU A 40 23.10 -11.41 -16.61
N GLU A 41 22.32 -12.21 -17.34
CA GLU A 41 20.90 -11.96 -17.55
C GLU A 41 20.12 -11.99 -16.22
N THR A 42 20.46 -12.94 -15.34
CA THR A 42 19.84 -13.07 -14.01
C THR A 42 20.20 -11.89 -13.11
N GLU A 43 21.47 -11.45 -13.10
CA GLU A 43 21.92 -10.28 -12.32
C GLU A 43 21.23 -8.99 -12.78
N GLN A 44 21.08 -8.80 -14.10
CA GLN A 44 20.34 -7.67 -14.66
C GLN A 44 18.86 -7.69 -14.28
N TYR A 45 18.24 -8.88 -14.30
CA TYR A 45 16.86 -9.05 -13.87
C TYR A 45 16.70 -8.75 -12.38
N ASP A 46 17.58 -9.28 -11.53
CA ASP A 46 17.55 -9.04 -10.09
C ASP A 46 17.73 -7.55 -9.75
N THR A 47 18.65 -6.87 -10.45
CA THR A 47 18.86 -5.43 -10.28
C THR A 47 17.58 -4.62 -10.56
N LYS A 48 16.91 -4.90 -11.68
CA LYS A 48 15.62 -4.25 -12.02
C LYS A 48 14.55 -4.55 -10.98
N LEU A 49 14.48 -5.79 -10.50
CA LEU A 49 13.52 -6.19 -9.48
C LEU A 49 13.75 -5.46 -8.15
N GLN A 50 15.01 -5.30 -7.75
CA GLN A 50 15.38 -4.53 -6.56
C GLN A 50 14.99 -3.06 -6.70
N GLU A 51 15.22 -2.44 -7.86
CA GLU A 51 14.79 -1.07 -8.15
C GLU A 51 13.26 -0.91 -8.06
N GLU A 52 12.49 -1.84 -8.65
CA GLU A 52 11.03 -1.84 -8.60
C GLU A 52 10.49 -2.00 -7.18
N VAL A 53 11.07 -2.94 -6.41
CA VAL A 53 10.71 -3.16 -5.00
C VAL A 53 10.98 -1.90 -4.17
N GLN A 54 12.13 -1.26 -4.36
CA GLN A 54 12.46 -0.02 -3.65
C GLN A 54 11.49 1.13 -4.00
N ALA A 55 11.12 1.25 -5.28
CA ALA A 55 10.14 2.23 -5.74
C ALA A 55 8.76 1.98 -5.12
N LEU A 56 8.34 0.72 -5.05
CA LEU A 56 7.07 0.33 -4.40
C LEU A 56 7.08 0.61 -2.90
N GLN A 57 8.15 0.25 -2.19
CA GLN A 57 8.30 0.55 -0.76
C GLN A 57 8.21 2.06 -0.48
N THR A 58 8.84 2.88 -1.33
CA THR A 58 8.77 4.34 -1.22
C THR A 58 7.35 4.85 -1.45
N LYS A 59 6.64 4.32 -2.45
CA LYS A 59 5.23 4.67 -2.71
C LYS A 59 4.32 4.29 -1.56
N VAL A 60 4.45 3.07 -1.04
CA VAL A 60 3.65 2.58 0.10
C VAL A 60 3.87 3.46 1.31
N THR A 61 5.12 3.78 1.64
CA THR A 61 5.45 4.66 2.77
C THR A 61 4.82 6.05 2.61
N THR A 62 4.93 6.63 1.40
CA THR A 62 4.36 7.94 1.09
C THR A 62 2.84 7.94 1.20
N LEU A 63 2.18 6.96 0.59
CA LEU A 63 0.72 6.84 0.64
C LEU A 63 0.22 6.60 2.06
N THR A 64 0.91 5.78 2.85
CA THR A 64 0.56 5.54 4.25
C THR A 64 0.63 6.83 5.07
N ALA A 65 1.69 7.63 4.89
CA ALA A 65 1.81 8.93 5.56
C ALA A 65 0.72 9.92 5.11
N GLN A 66 0.36 9.92 3.82
CA GLN A 66 -0.73 10.75 3.31
C GLN A 66 -2.08 10.32 3.85
N MET A 67 -2.36 9.02 3.93
CA MET A 67 -3.58 8.48 4.53
C MET A 67 -3.71 8.92 5.98
N TYR A 68 -2.66 8.73 6.79
CA TYR A 68 -2.66 9.17 8.19
C TYR A 68 -2.92 10.68 8.31
N GLY A 69 -2.28 11.50 7.47
CA GLY A 69 -2.51 12.94 7.45
C GLY A 69 -3.93 13.33 7.03
N LEU A 70 -4.55 12.57 6.11
CA LEU A 70 -5.95 12.78 5.70
C LEU A 70 -6.92 12.36 6.80
N GLU A 71 -6.67 11.23 7.47
CA GLU A 71 -7.48 10.75 8.60
C GLU A 71 -7.49 11.78 9.72
N MET A 72 -6.33 12.28 10.16
CA MET A 72 -6.29 13.30 11.21
C MET A 72 -7.03 14.58 10.81
N ARG A 73 -6.94 15.01 9.55
CA ARG A 73 -7.70 16.18 9.06
C ARG A 73 -9.21 15.92 9.01
N ALA A 74 -9.62 14.70 8.64
CA ALA A 74 -11.02 14.31 8.61
C ALA A 74 -11.60 14.25 10.02
N GLU A 75 -10.86 13.70 10.98
CA GLU A 75 -11.24 13.69 12.40
C GLU A 75 -11.35 15.10 12.96
N ASP A 76 -10.38 15.98 12.70
CA ASP A 76 -10.42 17.36 13.15
C ASP A 76 -11.61 18.13 12.53
N SER A 77 -11.85 17.94 11.22
CA SER A 77 -12.99 18.56 10.53
C SER A 77 -14.34 18.03 11.05
N GLY A 78 -14.44 16.73 11.30
CA GLY A 78 -15.63 16.10 11.88
C GLY A 78 -15.88 16.58 13.31
N GLY A 79 -14.83 16.63 14.12
CA GLY A 79 -14.87 17.16 15.48
C GLY A 79 -15.26 18.64 15.50
N HIS A 80 -14.67 19.46 14.64
CA HIS A 80 -15.01 20.88 14.53
C HIS A 80 -16.48 21.09 14.11
N SER A 81 -16.96 20.32 13.12
CA SER A 81 -18.35 20.39 12.69
C SER A 81 -19.34 19.94 13.79
N GLN A 82 -18.99 18.93 14.57
CA GLN A 82 -19.85 18.41 15.64
C GLN A 82 -19.81 19.27 16.92
N ARG A 83 -18.72 19.98 17.21
CA ARG A 83 -18.60 20.85 18.40
C ARG A 83 -19.67 21.94 18.47
N CYS A 84 -20.19 22.38 17.31
CA CYS A 84 -21.27 23.36 17.25
C CYS A 84 -22.67 22.73 17.17
N ASN A 85 -22.76 21.41 17.09
CA ASN A 85 -24.03 20.69 17.00
C ASN A 85 -24.44 20.18 18.39
N LEU A 86 -25.66 20.52 18.82
CA LEU A 86 -26.26 19.97 20.03
C LEU A 86 -27.20 18.81 19.67
N GLN A 87 -27.01 17.67 20.35
CA GLN A 87 -27.91 16.53 20.22
C GLN A 87 -28.90 16.52 21.38
N PHE A 88 -30.20 16.57 21.05
CA PHE A 88 -31.27 16.48 22.03
C PHE A 88 -31.98 15.12 21.91
N VAL A 89 -32.07 14.40 23.02
CA VAL A 89 -32.66 13.05 23.10
C VAL A 89 -33.90 13.07 24.00
N GLY A 90 -34.90 12.24 23.70
CA GLY A 90 -36.10 12.09 24.53
C GLY A 90 -37.33 12.90 24.09
N PHE A 91 -37.27 13.57 22.92
CA PHE A 91 -38.47 14.16 22.33
C PHE A 91 -39.38 13.09 21.74
N SER A 92 -40.68 13.12 22.09
CA SER A 92 -41.66 12.20 21.51
C SER A 92 -41.86 12.48 20.02
N GLU A 93 -42.16 11.43 19.25
CA GLU A 93 -42.19 11.48 17.79
C GLU A 93 -43.24 12.46 17.23
N GLY A 94 -44.23 12.87 18.03
CA GLY A 94 -45.25 13.87 17.70
C GLY A 94 -45.14 15.21 18.47
N ALA A 95 -44.05 15.48 19.18
CA ALA A 95 -43.90 16.70 20.00
C ALA A 95 -43.93 18.01 19.17
N LYS A 96 -43.67 17.91 17.87
CA LYS A 96 -43.57 19.05 16.95
C LYS A 96 -44.93 19.32 16.30
N ARG A 97 -45.53 20.47 16.59
CA ARG A 97 -46.66 21.03 15.82
C ARG A 97 -46.19 22.00 14.72
N THR A 98 -44.87 22.23 14.63
CA THR A 98 -44.19 23.23 13.78
C THR A 98 -42.89 22.66 13.21
N THR A 99 -42.14 23.45 12.43
CA THR A 99 -40.82 23.05 11.92
C THR A 99 -39.83 22.77 13.08
N PRO A 100 -38.90 21.81 12.91
CA PRO A 100 -37.88 21.46 13.90
C PRO A 100 -37.15 22.62 14.56
N GLU A 101 -36.79 23.64 13.78
CA GLU A 101 -36.05 24.83 14.19
C GLU A 101 -36.89 25.66 15.17
N LEU A 102 -38.11 26.01 14.77
CA LEU A 102 -39.03 26.80 15.58
C LEU A 102 -39.40 26.10 16.89
N PHE A 103 -39.60 24.77 16.83
CA PHE A 103 -39.84 23.98 18.02
C PHE A 103 -38.67 24.08 19.01
N LEU A 104 -37.43 23.90 18.53
CA LEU A 104 -36.24 23.94 19.39
C LEU A 104 -35.98 25.33 19.95
N GLU A 105 -36.17 26.39 19.16
CA GLU A 105 -36.05 27.77 19.63
C GLU A 105 -37.01 28.07 20.78
N GLN A 106 -38.28 27.72 20.61
CA GLN A 106 -39.31 27.92 21.64
C GLN A 106 -39.03 27.06 22.87
N TRP A 107 -38.66 25.80 22.67
CA TRP A 107 -38.37 24.88 23.77
C TRP A 107 -37.14 25.32 24.57
N LEU A 108 -36.06 25.76 23.92
CA LEU A 108 -34.86 26.25 24.61
C LEU A 108 -35.14 27.51 25.41
N ARG A 109 -35.85 28.50 24.84
CA ARG A 109 -36.22 29.73 25.57
C ARG A 109 -37.09 29.44 26.79
N LYS A 110 -38.01 28.48 26.67
CA LYS A 110 -38.87 28.06 27.79
C LYS A 110 -38.10 27.30 28.87
N THR A 111 -37.18 26.42 28.45
CA THR A 111 -36.48 25.50 29.36
C THR A 111 -35.30 26.18 30.06
N LEU A 112 -34.71 27.19 29.44
CA LEU A 112 -33.53 27.91 29.96
C LEU A 112 -33.82 29.43 30.09
N PRO A 113 -34.75 29.85 30.97
CA PRO A 113 -35.20 31.24 31.06
C PRO A 113 -34.13 32.25 31.52
N GLY A 114 -32.99 31.77 32.04
CA GLY A 114 -31.85 32.60 32.46
C GLY A 114 -30.55 32.34 31.70
N ALA A 115 -30.57 31.51 30.65
CA ALA A 115 -29.39 31.34 29.81
C ALA A 115 -29.12 32.64 29.03
N PRO A 116 -27.85 33.00 28.76
CA PRO A 116 -27.48 34.17 27.98
C PRO A 116 -27.74 33.94 26.47
N LEU A 117 -28.91 33.44 26.13
CA LEU A 117 -29.37 33.34 24.76
C LEU A 117 -29.64 34.76 24.28
N SER A 118 -28.96 35.17 23.21
CA SER A 118 -29.22 36.46 22.55
C SER A 118 -30.71 36.61 22.27
N THR A 119 -31.22 37.85 22.28
CA THR A 119 -32.58 38.17 21.83
C THR A 119 -32.84 37.72 20.39
N VAL A 120 -31.78 37.48 19.62
CA VAL A 120 -31.78 36.97 18.23
C VAL A 120 -31.31 35.51 18.18
N PHE A 121 -31.50 34.71 19.24
CA PHE A 121 -31.19 33.27 19.19
C PHE A 121 -32.05 32.60 18.12
N ILE A 122 -31.41 32.11 17.07
CA ILE A 122 -32.01 31.42 15.93
C ILE A 122 -31.30 30.08 15.76
N VAL A 123 -32.08 29.02 15.54
CA VAL A 123 -31.55 27.69 15.20
C VAL A 123 -31.38 27.65 13.68
N GLU A 124 -30.14 27.62 13.21
CA GLU A 124 -29.84 27.66 11.77
C GLU A 124 -30.39 26.43 11.02
N ARG A 125 -30.24 25.24 11.60
CA ARG A 125 -30.70 23.97 11.04
C ARG A 125 -31.07 23.01 12.15
N ALA A 126 -32.19 22.30 12.01
CA ALA A 126 -32.55 21.22 12.90
C ALA A 126 -33.14 20.05 12.14
N HIS A 127 -32.50 18.89 12.24
CA HIS A 127 -33.01 17.66 11.64
C HIS A 127 -33.22 16.60 12.72
N ARG A 128 -34.15 15.69 12.47
CA ARG A 128 -34.25 14.47 13.26
C ARG A 128 -33.19 13.52 12.73
N HIS A 129 -32.38 12.98 13.65
CA HIS A 129 -31.53 11.86 13.32
C HIS A 129 -32.20 10.60 13.84
N HIS A 130 -32.63 9.73 12.93
CA HIS A 130 -33.08 8.40 13.32
C HIS A 130 -31.82 7.60 13.65
N ARG A 131 -31.71 7.16 14.90
CA ARG A 131 -30.63 6.27 15.32
C ARG A 131 -31.09 4.85 15.02
N GLU A 132 -30.64 4.27 13.91
CA GLU A 132 -30.80 2.84 13.68
C GLU A 132 -29.93 2.09 14.72
N GLY A 133 -30.55 1.25 15.55
CA GLY A 133 -29.85 0.37 16.49
C GLY A 133 -29.88 0.78 17.97
N LEU A 134 -31.07 0.75 18.58
CA LEU A 134 -31.24 0.36 19.98
C LEU A 134 -32.00 -0.97 20.02
#